data_AF-A0A382UPC8-F1
#
_entry.id   AF-A0A382UPC8-F1
#
_cell.length_a   1.000
_cell.length_b   1.000
_cell.length_c   1.000
_cell.angle_alpha   90.00
_cell.angle_beta   90.00
_cell.angle_gamma   90.00
#
_symmetry.space_group_name_H-M   'P 1'
#
loop_
_entity.id
_entity.type
_entity.pdbx_description
1 polymer ?
#
loop_
_entity_poly.entity_id
_entity_poly.type
_entity_poly.pdbx_seq_one_letter_code
_entity_poly.pdbx_strand_id
1 'polypeptide(L)'
;MNTTLSNQQISFYQQNGFLVIDQILSKTELASWREAVDEAVKQQIDQEGTHNQNRGESYYKYVFIQCVNLWKKNEKIRHLALDPRLGKLATDLTGVNGMRLFHDHALIKEPWANPTNWHLDNPSDPYYTRQATMFWLTLDDATVQNGCLYFLPGTHQTSRF
;
A
#
# COMPACT_ATOMS: atom_id res chain seq x y z
N MET A 1 -10.72 -10.88 6.75
CA MET A 1 -9.70 -10.76 5.72
C MET A 1 -9.39 -12.15 5.25
N ASN A 2 -9.41 -12.37 3.95
CA ASN A 2 -9.02 -13.63 3.33
C ASN A 2 -7.50 -13.62 3.13
N THR A 3 -6.76 -14.07 4.14
CA THR A 3 -5.28 -14.03 4.16
C THR A 3 -4.64 -15.42 4.06
N THR A 4 -5.42 -16.46 3.74
CA THR A 4 -4.89 -17.81 3.55
C THR A 4 -4.32 -17.92 2.14
N LEU A 5 -3.04 -18.29 2.05
CA LEU A 5 -2.35 -18.47 0.78
C LEU A 5 -2.14 -19.94 0.45
N SER A 6 -2.28 -20.27 -0.82
CA SER A 6 -1.81 -21.54 -1.38
C SER A 6 -0.30 -21.49 -1.64
N ASN A 7 0.34 -22.66 -1.68
CA ASN A 7 1.75 -22.77 -2.06
C ASN A 7 2.00 -22.20 -3.47
N GLN A 8 1.03 -22.33 -4.40
CA GLN A 8 1.14 -21.77 -5.74
C GLN A 8 1.19 -20.23 -5.72
N GLN A 9 0.37 -19.57 -4.89
CA GLN A 9 0.40 -18.12 -4.73
C GLN A 9 1.71 -17.64 -4.11
N ILE A 10 2.23 -18.36 -3.11
CA ILE A 10 3.52 -18.05 -2.50
C ILE A 10 4.65 -18.18 -3.53
N SER A 11 4.69 -19.28 -4.28
CA SER A 11 5.68 -19.47 -5.35
C SER A 11 5.55 -18.41 -6.45
N PHE A 12 4.33 -18.03 -6.84
CA PHE A 12 4.10 -16.97 -7.81
C PHE A 12 4.67 -15.63 -7.31
N TYR A 13 4.39 -15.26 -6.07
CA TYR A 13 4.95 -14.04 -5.46
C TYR A 13 6.47 -14.04 -5.47
N GLN A 14 7.09 -15.14 -5.03
CA GLN A 14 8.55 -15.24 -4.94
C GLN A 14 9.22 -15.17 -6.33
N GLN A 15 8.59 -15.78 -7.34
CA GLN A 15 9.09 -15.76 -8.71
C GLN A 15 8.86 -14.42 -9.42
N ASN A 16 7.73 -13.76 -9.20
CA ASN A 16 7.30 -12.61 -9.99
C ASN A 16 7.42 -11.26 -9.27
N GLY A 17 7.55 -11.24 -7.94
CA GLY A 17 7.71 -10.03 -7.13
C GLY A 17 6.41 -9.32 -6.78
N PHE A 18 5.27 -9.86 -7.18
CA PHE A 18 3.93 -9.36 -6.86
C PHE A 18 2.93 -10.51 -6.79
N LEU A 19 1.78 -10.26 -6.16
CA LEU A 19 0.65 -11.17 -6.12
C LEU A 19 -0.64 -10.36 -6.03
N VAL A 20 -1.63 -10.70 -6.85
CA VAL A 20 -3.00 -10.16 -6.74
C VAL A 20 -3.83 -11.15 -5.92
N ILE A 21 -4.52 -10.65 -4.90
CA ILE A 21 -5.42 -11.44 -4.05
C ILE A 21 -6.81 -10.81 -4.13
N ASP A 22 -7.72 -11.50 -4.82
CA ASP A 22 -9.10 -11.06 -4.91
C ASP A 22 -9.82 -11.19 -3.57
N GLN A 23 -10.67 -10.20 -3.28
CA GLN A 23 -11.56 -10.22 -2.12
C GLN A 23 -10.84 -10.45 -0.78
N ILE A 24 -9.64 -9.86 -0.64
CA ILE A 24 -8.90 -9.89 0.64
C ILE A 24 -9.71 -9.28 1.78
N LEU A 25 -10.55 -8.27 1.50
CA LEU A 25 -11.51 -7.69 2.44
C LEU A 25 -12.92 -8.22 2.12
N SER A 26 -13.64 -8.67 3.15
CA SER A 26 -15.09 -8.86 3.04
C SER A 26 -15.79 -7.50 2.83
N LYS A 27 -17.05 -7.50 2.37
CA LYS A 27 -17.82 -6.25 2.18
C LYS A 27 -17.89 -5.40 3.46
N THR A 28 -18.06 -6.05 4.61
CA THR A 28 -18.11 -5.37 5.92
C THR A 28 -16.74 -4.79 6.28
N GLU A 29 -15.66 -5.57 6.09
CA GLU A 29 -14.31 -5.06 6.36
C GLU A 29 -13.97 -3.90 5.41
N LEU A 30 -14.29 -4.01 4.11
CA LEU A 30 -14.08 -2.92 3.15
C LEU A 30 -14.79 -1.63 3.59
N ALA A 31 -16.03 -1.72 4.07
CA ALA A 31 -16.75 -0.57 4.60
C ALA A 31 -16.04 0.04 5.83
N SER A 32 -15.59 -0.78 6.77
CA SER A 32 -14.83 -0.32 7.94
C SER A 32 -13.49 0.33 7.58
N TRP A 33 -12.77 -0.24 6.60
CA TRP A 33 -11.52 0.33 6.10
C TRP A 33 -11.75 1.69 5.42
N ARG A 34 -12.78 1.81 4.57
CA ARG A 34 -13.18 3.08 3.95
C ARG A 34 -13.47 4.15 4.99
N GLU A 35 -14.34 3.85 5.96
CA GLU A 35 -14.69 4.79 7.02
C GLU A 35 -13.46 5.27 7.80
N ALA A 36 -12.58 4.34 8.20
CA ALA A 36 -11.37 4.68 8.94
C ALA A 36 -10.40 5.54 8.12
N VAL A 37 -10.23 5.24 6.82
CA VAL A 37 -9.35 6.01 5.93
C VAL A 37 -9.93 7.39 5.65
N ASP A 38 -11.22 7.50 5.36
CA ASP A 38 -11.88 8.80 5.14
C ASP A 38 -11.75 9.70 6.38
N GLU A 39 -11.97 9.15 7.58
CA GLU A 39 -11.80 9.87 8.84
C GLU A 39 -10.36 10.36 9.02
N ALA A 40 -9.37 9.47 8.85
CA ALA A 40 -7.97 9.78 9.07
C ALA A 40 -7.42 10.77 8.03
N VAL A 41 -7.81 10.62 6.76
CA VAL A 41 -7.44 11.54 5.67
C VAL A 41 -8.06 12.92 5.93
N LYS A 42 -9.34 12.98 6.29
CA LYS A 42 -10.01 14.24 6.63
C LYS A 42 -9.31 14.95 7.80
N GLN A 43 -9.00 14.21 8.88
CA GLN A 43 -8.26 14.76 10.02
C GLN A 43 -6.90 15.33 9.58
N GLN A 44 -6.14 14.58 8.80
CA GLN A 44 -4.80 14.96 8.32
C GLN A 44 -4.82 16.19 7.40
N ILE A 45 -5.79 16.26 6.48
CA ILE A 45 -5.90 17.35 5.50
C ILE A 45 -6.50 18.60 6.16
N ASP A 46 -7.67 18.49 6.78
CA ASP A 46 -8.44 19.64 7.26
C ASP A 46 -7.80 20.28 8.51
N GLN A 47 -7.22 19.47 9.40
CA GLN A 47 -6.75 19.98 10.70
C GLN A 47 -5.25 20.25 10.71
N GLU A 48 -4.45 19.42 10.04
CA GLU A 48 -2.99 19.52 10.08
C GLU A 48 -2.39 20.12 8.81
N GLY A 49 -3.10 20.12 7.69
CA GLY A 49 -2.59 20.57 6.39
C GLY A 49 -1.34 19.80 5.94
N THR A 50 -1.13 18.57 6.41
CA THR A 50 0.11 17.82 6.15
C THR A 50 -0.13 16.72 5.11
N HIS A 51 -0.05 17.10 3.85
CA HIS A 51 -0.14 16.22 2.68
C HIS A 51 0.80 16.71 1.57
N ASN A 52 1.05 15.89 0.55
CA ASN A 52 1.99 16.22 -0.53
C ASN A 52 1.59 17.44 -1.37
N GLN A 53 0.31 17.83 -1.41
CA GLN A 53 -0.15 18.95 -2.24
C GLN A 53 0.38 20.32 -1.79
N ASN A 54 0.80 20.43 -0.54
CA ASN A 54 1.36 21.67 0.02
C ASN A 54 2.87 21.82 -0.27
N ARG A 55 3.49 20.90 -1.02
CA ARG A 55 4.92 20.90 -1.37
C ARG A 55 5.23 21.55 -2.73
N GLY A 56 4.64 22.72 -3.00
CA GLY A 56 4.89 23.49 -4.23
C GLY A 56 4.43 22.78 -5.52
N GLU A 57 4.78 23.34 -6.69
CA GLU A 57 4.40 22.79 -8.00
C GLU A 57 5.34 21.68 -8.46
N SER A 58 5.32 20.54 -7.77
CA SER A 58 6.03 19.33 -8.21
C SER A 58 5.11 18.45 -9.08
N TYR A 59 5.68 17.66 -10.00
CA TYR A 59 4.90 16.68 -10.79
C TYR A 59 4.04 15.77 -9.91
N TYR A 60 4.59 15.30 -8.78
CA TYR A 60 3.94 14.41 -7.84
C TYR A 60 2.75 15.04 -7.09
N LYS A 61 2.63 16.37 -7.10
CA LYS A 61 1.42 17.07 -6.65
C LYS A 61 0.20 16.57 -7.44
N TYR A 62 0.34 16.39 -8.75
CA TYR A 62 -0.80 16.04 -9.61
C TYR A 62 -0.97 14.53 -9.84
N VAL A 63 -0.23 13.66 -9.13
CA VAL A 63 -0.33 12.20 -9.29
C VAL A 63 -1.38 11.60 -8.35
N PHE A 64 -1.36 12.00 -7.08
CA PHE A 64 -2.32 11.61 -6.05
C PHE A 64 -2.23 12.56 -4.85
N ILE A 65 -3.27 12.61 -4.01
CA ILE A 65 -3.17 13.11 -2.65
C ILE A 65 -2.58 11.99 -1.79
N GLN A 66 -1.56 12.31 -1.00
CA GLN A 66 -0.86 11.37 -0.14
C GLN A 66 -0.85 11.82 1.31
N CYS A 67 -1.32 10.93 2.18
CA CYS A 67 -1.17 11.03 3.64
C CYS A 67 -0.33 9.85 4.13
N VAL A 68 0.67 10.11 4.98
CA VAL A 68 1.66 9.09 5.40
C VAL A 68 1.65 8.96 6.91
N ASN A 69 1.83 7.73 7.41
CA ASN A 69 1.85 7.39 8.84
C ASN A 69 0.54 7.76 9.56
N LEU A 70 -0.62 7.53 8.92
CA LEU A 70 -1.91 7.69 9.56
C LEU A 70 -2.07 6.74 10.76
N TRP A 71 -1.43 5.57 10.73
CA TRP A 71 -1.40 4.61 11.85
C TRP A 71 -0.84 5.19 13.15
N LYS A 72 -0.02 6.25 13.07
CA LYS A 72 0.55 6.92 14.26
C LYS A 72 -0.39 7.95 14.87
N LYS A 73 -1.45 8.33 14.17
CA LYS A 73 -2.31 9.47 14.51
C LYS A 73 -3.79 9.10 14.66
N ASN A 74 -4.23 8.04 13.99
CA ASN A 74 -5.61 7.57 14.04
C ASN A 74 -5.65 6.11 14.55
N GLU A 75 -6.35 5.89 15.68
CA GLU A 75 -6.42 4.57 16.33
C GLU A 75 -7.17 3.53 15.49
N LYS A 76 -8.16 3.93 14.67
CA LYS A 76 -8.84 2.99 13.76
C LYS A 76 -7.84 2.49 12.72
N ILE A 77 -7.09 3.38 12.08
CA ILE A 77 -6.03 2.99 11.13
C ILE A 77 -4.97 2.15 11.81
N ARG A 78 -4.54 2.51 13.03
CA ARG A 78 -3.57 1.72 13.80
C ARG A 78 -4.03 0.28 14.00
N HIS A 79 -5.28 0.08 14.39
CA HIS A 79 -5.84 -1.25 14.60
C HIS A 79 -5.87 -2.07 13.31
N LEU A 80 -6.25 -1.44 12.19
CA LEU A 80 -6.30 -2.09 10.88
C LEU A 80 -4.91 -2.42 10.32
N ALA A 81 -3.97 -1.47 10.36
CA ALA A 81 -2.62 -1.62 9.83
C ALA A 81 -1.76 -2.60 10.64
N LEU A 82 -2.04 -2.77 11.93
CA LEU A 82 -1.36 -3.71 12.83
C LEU A 82 -2.12 -5.03 13.02
N ASP A 83 -3.12 -5.32 12.18
CA ASP A 83 -3.84 -6.59 12.23
C ASP A 83 -2.86 -7.77 12.05
N PRO A 84 -2.79 -8.72 13.01
CA PRO A 84 -1.87 -9.85 12.93
C PRO A 84 -2.00 -10.69 11.66
N ARG A 85 -3.17 -10.69 11.01
CA ARG A 85 -3.41 -11.39 9.74
C ARG A 85 -2.57 -10.80 8.60
N LEU A 86 -2.36 -9.47 8.57
CA LEU A 86 -1.47 -8.83 7.60
C LEU A 86 -0.01 -9.21 7.87
N GLY A 87 0.42 -9.20 9.14
CA GLY A 87 1.75 -9.65 9.53
C GLY A 87 2.03 -11.09 9.10
N LYS A 88 1.08 -11.99 9.36
CA LYS A 88 1.16 -13.41 8.94
C LYS A 88 1.22 -13.56 7.42
N LEU A 89 0.37 -12.83 6.69
CA LEU A 89 0.39 -12.81 5.23
C LEU A 89 1.75 -12.38 4.69
N ALA A 90 2.34 -11.33 5.27
CA ALA A 90 3.66 -10.83 4.85
C ALA A 90 4.74 -11.90 5.08
N THR A 91 4.76 -12.50 6.27
CA THR A 91 5.74 -13.54 6.61
C THR A 91 5.60 -14.79 5.75
N ASP A 92 4.37 -15.18 5.38
CA ASP A 92 4.12 -16.33 4.52
C ASP A 92 4.62 -16.09 3.09
N LEU A 93 4.41 -14.88 2.55
CA LEU A 93 4.89 -14.50 1.22
C LEU A 93 6.43 -14.44 1.16
N THR A 94 7.06 -13.82 2.17
CA THR A 94 8.49 -13.55 2.16
C THR A 94 9.34 -14.67 2.77
N GLY A 95 8.74 -15.61 3.49
CA GLY A 95 9.45 -16.69 4.17
C GLY A 95 10.32 -16.21 5.36
N VAL A 96 9.97 -15.08 5.97
CA VAL A 96 10.71 -14.53 7.13
C VAL A 96 9.93 -14.73 8.43
N ASN A 97 10.62 -14.72 9.56
CA ASN A 97 10.00 -15.01 10.86
C ASN A 97 9.21 -13.85 11.47
N GLY A 98 9.31 -12.64 10.91
CA GLY A 98 8.61 -11.47 11.42
C GLY A 98 8.83 -10.23 10.56
N MET A 99 7.85 -9.33 10.60
CA MET A 99 7.85 -8.07 9.86
C MET A 99 7.53 -6.90 10.80
N ARG A 100 8.04 -5.71 10.49
CA ARG A 100 7.68 -4.47 11.17
C ARG A 100 7.00 -3.55 10.17
N LEU A 101 5.88 -2.94 10.57
CA LEU A 101 5.28 -1.86 9.81
C LEU A 101 6.20 -0.64 9.86
N PHE A 102 6.65 -0.17 8.69
CA PHE A 102 7.49 1.02 8.59
C PHE A 102 6.63 2.29 8.45
N HIS A 103 5.79 2.33 7.41
CA HIS A 103 4.80 3.38 7.18
C HIS A 103 3.52 2.79 6.58
N ASP A 104 2.43 3.55 6.65
CA ASP A 104 1.23 3.36 5.84
C ASP A 104 1.00 4.61 4.99
N HIS A 105 0.31 4.44 3.86
CA HIS A 105 -0.04 5.52 2.95
C HIS A 105 -1.51 5.43 2.57
N ALA A 106 -2.26 6.52 2.74
CA ALA A 106 -3.48 6.74 1.98
C ALA A 106 -3.12 7.46 0.68
N LEU A 107 -3.52 6.89 -0.46
CA LEU A 107 -3.23 7.39 -1.80
C LEU A 107 -4.55 7.61 -2.54
N ILE A 108 -4.93 8.86 -2.78
CA ILE A 108 -6.19 9.22 -3.42
C ILE A 108 -5.88 9.77 -4.81
N LYS A 109 -6.32 9.06 -5.85
CA LYS A 109 -6.11 9.46 -7.24
C LYS A 109 -7.34 10.18 -7.76
N GLU A 110 -7.22 11.47 -7.98
CA GLU A 110 -8.30 12.29 -8.52
C GLU A 110 -8.49 12.05 -10.03
N PRO A 111 -9.68 12.33 -10.58
CA PRO A 111 -9.88 12.36 -12.02
C PRO A 111 -8.83 13.24 -12.71
N TRP A 112 -8.33 12.80 -13.87
CA TRP A 112 -7.31 13.50 -14.65
C TRP A 112 -5.93 13.63 -13.97
N ALA A 113 -5.70 12.96 -12.84
CA ALA A 113 -4.39 12.90 -12.20
C ALA A 113 -3.34 12.21 -13.09
N ASN A 114 -2.12 12.71 -13.03
CA ASN A 114 -0.95 12.18 -13.71
C ASN A 114 -0.70 10.70 -13.35
N PRO A 115 -0.05 9.92 -14.24
CA PRO A 115 0.38 8.58 -13.93
C PRO A 115 1.57 8.58 -12.96
N THR A 116 1.65 7.54 -12.13
CA THR A 116 2.87 7.22 -11.38
C THR A 116 3.89 6.60 -12.33
N ASN A 117 5.09 7.16 -12.42
CA ASN A 117 6.16 6.64 -13.29
C ASN A 117 6.65 5.27 -12.81
N TRP A 118 7.30 4.51 -13.70
CA TRP A 118 8.02 3.30 -13.31
C TRP A 118 9.07 3.61 -12.24
N HIS A 119 9.05 2.86 -11.14
CA HIS A 119 9.98 3.01 -10.03
C HIS A 119 10.12 1.70 -9.26
N LEU A 120 11.07 1.69 -8.34
CA LEU A 120 11.18 0.72 -7.25
C LEU A 120 10.89 1.49 -5.96
N ASP A 121 10.20 0.88 -5.00
CA ASP A 121 9.85 1.55 -3.73
C ASP A 121 11.09 1.76 -2.83
N ASN A 122 11.88 0.70 -2.67
CA ASN A 122 12.94 0.64 -1.66
C ASN A 122 14.24 1.45 -1.91
N PRO A 123 14.62 1.96 -3.10
CA PRO A 123 15.85 2.74 -3.24
C PRO A 123 15.88 4.03 -2.41
N SER A 124 14.71 4.54 -2.01
CA SER A 124 14.58 5.82 -1.28
C SER A 124 14.22 5.65 0.19
N ASP A 125 14.02 4.43 0.66
CA ASP A 125 13.63 4.15 2.04
C ASP A 125 14.86 3.99 2.96
N PRO A 126 14.77 4.40 4.24
CA PRO A 126 15.91 4.40 5.16
C PRO A 126 16.17 3.03 5.80
N TYR A 127 16.01 1.94 5.04
CA TYR A 127 16.30 0.57 5.47
C TYR A 127 16.88 -0.28 4.33
N TYR A 128 17.67 -1.29 4.68
CA TYR A 128 18.34 -2.17 3.71
C TYR A 128 17.87 -3.62 3.86
N THR A 129 16.85 -4.01 3.10
CA THR A 129 16.35 -5.39 3.03
C THR A 129 15.73 -5.69 1.68
N ARG A 130 15.90 -6.92 1.17
CA ARG A 130 15.20 -7.40 -0.04
C ARG A 130 13.83 -8.03 0.28
N GLN A 131 13.48 -8.13 1.56
CA GLN A 131 12.26 -8.77 2.04
C GLN A 131 11.16 -7.75 2.40
N ALA A 132 11.42 -6.45 2.26
CA ALA A 132 10.39 -5.44 2.39
C ALA A 132 9.25 -5.72 1.39
N THR A 133 8.02 -5.64 1.88
CA THR A 133 6.81 -5.98 1.12
C THR A 133 5.77 -4.90 1.38
N MET A 134 5.15 -4.41 0.30
CA MET A 134 4.06 -3.45 0.35
C MET A 134 2.74 -4.16 0.13
N PHE A 135 1.73 -3.82 0.94
CA PHE A 135 0.34 -4.21 0.67
C PHE A 135 -0.40 -3.02 0.10
N TRP A 136 -0.81 -3.15 -1.16
CA TRP A 136 -1.68 -2.18 -1.81
C TRP A 136 -3.12 -2.68 -1.76
N LEU A 137 -3.88 -2.15 -0.79
CA LEU A 137 -5.28 -2.51 -0.57
C LEU A 137 -6.19 -1.55 -1.33
N THR A 138 -6.92 -2.06 -2.32
CA THR A 138 -7.94 -1.29 -3.04
C THR A 138 -9.13 -1.02 -2.14
N LEU A 139 -9.37 0.26 -1.84
CA LEU A 139 -10.60 0.68 -1.17
C LEU A 139 -11.70 1.04 -2.17
N ASP A 140 -11.37 1.25 -3.44
CA ASP A 140 -12.31 1.37 -4.55
C ASP A 140 -11.88 0.49 -5.71
N ASP A 141 -12.75 0.28 -6.69
CA ASP A 141 -12.42 -0.49 -7.89
C ASP A 141 -11.15 0.06 -8.54
N ALA A 142 -10.15 -0.80 -8.78
CA ALA A 142 -8.92 -0.43 -9.47
C ALA A 142 -8.98 -0.92 -10.91
N THR A 143 -9.13 0.01 -11.83
CA THR A 143 -9.28 -0.22 -13.27
C THR A 143 -8.13 0.42 -14.03
N VAL A 144 -7.94 0.00 -15.28
CA VAL A 144 -6.96 0.63 -16.17
C VAL A 144 -7.22 2.14 -16.32
N GLN A 145 -8.49 2.53 -16.35
CA GLN A 145 -8.92 3.92 -16.58
C GLN A 145 -8.72 4.82 -15.37
N ASN A 146 -8.84 4.30 -14.14
CA ASN A 146 -8.64 5.08 -12.91
C ASN A 146 -7.26 4.88 -12.26
N GLY A 147 -6.36 4.15 -12.92
CA GLY A 147 -4.95 4.08 -12.55
C GLY A 147 -4.58 2.90 -11.66
N CYS A 148 -5.02 1.69 -12.01
CA CYS A 148 -4.52 0.46 -11.39
C CYS A 148 -2.99 0.32 -11.53
N LEU A 149 -2.41 -0.55 -10.70
CA LEU A 149 -0.99 -0.82 -10.74
C LEU A 149 -0.59 -1.64 -11.97
N TYR A 150 0.66 -1.45 -12.39
CA TYR A 150 1.36 -2.28 -13.35
C TYR A 150 2.62 -2.83 -12.68
N PHE A 151 2.93 -4.09 -12.96
CA PHE A 151 4.14 -4.75 -12.46
C PHE A 151 4.92 -5.31 -13.63
N LEU A 152 6.26 -5.29 -13.52
CA LEU A 152 7.15 -6.02 -14.42
C LEU A 152 7.61 -7.30 -13.70
N PRO A 153 7.07 -8.48 -14.07
CA PRO A 153 7.34 -9.72 -13.35
C PRO A 153 8.83 -10.06 -13.27
N GLY A 154 9.29 -10.49 -12.10
CA GLY A 154 10.66 -10.98 -11.88
C GLY A 154 11.73 -9.90 -11.72
N THR A 155 11.40 -8.63 -11.97
CA THR A 155 12.38 -7.54 -11.91
C THR A 155 13.00 -7.36 -10.52
N HIS A 156 12.30 -7.69 -9.43
CA HIS A 156 12.82 -7.67 -8.06
C HIS A 156 14.08 -8.52 -7.86
N GLN A 157 14.31 -9.53 -8.71
CA GLN A 157 15.48 -10.40 -8.66
C GLN A 157 16.72 -9.76 -9.31
N THR A 158 16.53 -8.90 -10.30
CA THR A 158 17.61 -8.24 -11.05
C THR A 158 17.87 -6.82 -10.60
N SER A 159 16.90 -6.18 -9.96
CA SER A 159 17.01 -4.83 -9.41
C SER A 159 18.14 -4.74 -8.39
N ARG A 160 18.98 -3.71 -8.57
CA ARG A 160 20.05 -3.35 -7.64
C ARG A 160 19.64 -2.08 -6.88
N PHE A 161 20.10 -2.00 -5.63
CA PHE A 161 20.06 -0.79 -4.82
C PHE A 161 21.11 0.19 -5.30
#